data_AF-A0AA88TMB7-F1
#
_entry.id   AF-A0AA88TMB7-F1
#
_cell.length_a   1.000
_cell.length_b   1.000
_cell.length_c   1.000
_cell.angle_alpha   90.00
_cell.angle_beta   90.00
_cell.angle_gamma   90.00
#
_symmetry.space_group_name_H-M   'P 1'
#
loop_
_entity.id
_entity.type
_entity.pdbx_description
1 polymer ?
#
loop_
_entity_poly.entity_id
_entity_poly.type
_entity_poly.pdbx_seq_one_letter_code
_entity_poly.pdbx_strand_id
1 'polypeptide(L)'
;MLIFTVCSHIYYSNNGSGFGGELLFGGVDETLFVPPISWAPVTQKGSWQIRLDAVKVQGALSFCYRSTKGCQAIVDTGTSLIGGPARDVLLLQQFIGATPTAVGEETLNNKEICFSGFQSIDIPSPAGSVWIV
;
A
#
# COMPACT_ATOMS: atom_id res chain seq x y z
N MET A 1 21.17 7.63 -5.22
CA MET A 1 20.37 6.46 -4.81
C MET A 1 19.82 6.80 -3.43
N LEU A 2 18.57 7.27 -3.36
CA LEU A 2 17.96 7.64 -2.08
C LEU A 2 17.32 6.38 -1.51
N ILE A 3 17.70 6.03 -0.29
CA ILE A 3 17.11 4.92 0.46
C ILE A 3 16.02 5.56 1.33
N PHE A 4 14.76 5.26 1.05
CA PHE A 4 13.64 5.61 1.91
C PHE A 4 13.23 4.32 2.63
N THR A 5 13.76 4.11 3.84
CA THR A 5 13.07 3.24 4.80
C THR A 5 11.98 4.10 5.42
N VAL A 6 10.75 3.98 4.95
CA VAL A 6 9.61 4.61 5.62
C VAL A 6 8.66 3.50 6.05
N CYS A 7 8.79 3.10 7.32
CA CYS A 7 7.74 2.36 8.01
C CYS A 7 6.76 3.41 8.56
N SER A 8 5.90 3.96 7.70
CA SER A 8 4.92 4.96 8.10
C SER A 8 3.75 4.30 8.83
N HIS A 9 3.93 4.05 10.13
CA HIS A 9 2.83 4.18 11.08
C HIS A 9 2.86 5.60 11.62
N ILE A 10 2.26 6.56 10.89
CA ILE A 10 1.97 7.88 11.47
C ILE A 10 0.73 7.73 12.35
N TYR A 11 0.94 7.36 13.61
CA TYR A 11 -0.09 7.53 14.64
C TYR A 11 -0.01 8.97 15.15
N TYR A 12 -1.03 9.77 14.86
CA TYR A 12 -1.27 10.99 15.64
C TYR A 12 -1.86 10.57 16.99
N SER A 13 -0.99 10.20 17.94
CA SER A 13 -1.40 9.94 19.31
C SER A 13 -1.68 11.30 19.99
N ASN A 14 -2.95 11.58 20.28
CA ASN A 14 -3.33 12.66 21.20
C ASN A 14 -3.00 12.32 22.68
N ASN A 15 -2.35 11.18 22.95
CA ASN A 15 -2.08 10.67 24.30
C ASN A 15 -0.62 10.24 24.50
N GLY A 16 0.34 11.10 24.14
CA GLY A 16 1.69 11.11 24.73
C GLY A 16 2.56 9.85 24.64
N SER A 17 2.19 8.83 23.85
CA SER A 17 3.06 7.68 23.57
C SER A 17 3.97 8.02 22.40
N GLY A 18 5.23 8.37 22.68
CA GLY A 18 6.19 9.00 21.77
C GLY A 18 6.80 8.12 20.67
N PHE A 19 6.00 7.38 19.91
CA PHE A 19 6.48 6.64 18.73
C PHE A 19 5.87 7.22 17.45
N GLY A 20 6.73 7.74 16.58
CA GLY A 20 6.41 8.27 15.24
C GLY A 20 7.31 7.65 14.16
N GLY A 21 7.42 8.30 13.00
CA GLY A 21 8.31 7.89 11.92
C GLY A 21 9.62 8.69 11.88
N GLU A 22 10.66 8.10 11.28
CA GLU A 22 11.96 8.75 11.03
C GLU A 22 12.19 8.91 9.52
N LEU A 23 12.82 10.02 9.11
CA LEU A 23 13.31 10.24 7.77
C LEU A 23 14.81 10.51 7.82
N LEU A 24 15.60 9.64 7.19
CA LEU A 24 17.05 9.82 7.06
C LEU A 24 17.41 10.26 5.64
N PHE A 25 18.31 11.23 5.52
CA PHE A 25 18.89 11.64 4.25
C PHE A 25 20.28 11.03 4.07
N GLY A 26 20.44 10.15 3.08
CA GLY A 26 21.73 9.60 2.69
C GLY A 26 22.19 8.36 3.46
N GLY A 27 21.31 7.72 4.23
CA GLY A 27 21.61 6.50 4.97
C GLY A 27 20.36 5.72 5.35
N VAL A 28 20.56 4.67 6.14
CA VAL A 28 19.49 3.87 6.76
C VAL A 28 19.84 3.59 8.21
N ASP A 29 18.84 3.41 9.05
CA ASP A 29 19.00 2.84 10.38
C ASP A 29 18.74 1.33 10.32
N GLU A 30 19.79 0.53 10.50
CA GLU A 30 19.74 -0.93 10.46
C GLU A 30 18.98 -1.54 11.64
N THR A 31 18.66 -0.76 12.68
CA THR A 31 17.84 -1.21 13.81
C THR A 31 16.34 -1.24 13.48
N LEU A 32 15.92 -0.59 12.39
CA LEU A 32 14.52 -0.42 12.00
C LEU A 32 14.05 -1.40 10.91
N PHE A 33 14.91 -2.31 10.45
CA PHE A 33 14.53 -3.34 9.48
C PHE A 33 15.33 -4.63 9.69
N VAL A 34 14.85 -5.73 9.09
CA VAL A 34 15.59 -7.00 9.06
C VAL A 34 16.43 -7.04 7.80
N PRO A 35 17.78 -7.04 7.88
CA PRO A 35 18.64 -7.14 6.70
C PRO A 35 18.55 -8.49 5.99
N PRO A 36 18.92 -8.57 4.69
CA PRO A 36 19.36 -7.48 3.82
C PRO A 36 18.20 -6.72 3.15
N ILE A 37 18.44 -5.48 2.74
CA ILE A 37 17.49 -4.71 1.93
C ILE A 37 17.29 -5.39 0.57
N SER A 38 16.03 -5.66 0.23
CA SER A 38 15.65 -6.13 -1.11
C SER A 38 15.31 -4.93 -2.00
N TRP A 39 16.06 -4.79 -3.09
CA TRP A 39 15.91 -3.66 -4.01
C TRP A 39 14.95 -3.98 -5.16
N ALA A 40 14.02 -3.08 -5.43
CA ALA A 40 13.17 -3.11 -6.61
C ALA A 40 13.56 -1.99 -7.58
N PRO A 41 13.70 -2.26 -8.89
CA PRO A 41 14.04 -1.23 -9.86
C PRO A 41 12.85 -0.30 -10.14
N VAL A 42 13.14 1.00 -10.25
CA VAL A 42 12.15 2.00 -10.68
C VAL A 42 11.84 1.79 -12.17
N THR A 43 10.56 1.64 -12.52
CA THR A 43 10.09 1.38 -13.88
C THR A 43 9.83 2.65 -14.68
N GLN A 44 9.39 3.73 -14.03
CA GLN A 44 9.12 5.02 -14.65
C GLN A 44 9.58 6.15 -13.72
N LYS A 45 10.45 7.03 -14.24
CA LYS A 45 10.94 8.20 -13.50
C LYS A 45 9.85 9.29 -13.45
N GLY A 46 9.64 9.87 -12.27
CA GLY A 46 8.60 10.87 -11.99
C GLY A 46 7.87 10.57 -10.69
N SER A 47 7.70 9.28 -10.39
CA SER A 47 7.25 8.76 -9.11
C SER A 47 8.15 7.59 -8.71
N TRP A 48 8.05 7.10 -7.47
CA TRP A 48 8.68 5.86 -7.05
C TRP A 48 7.88 4.65 -7.58
N GLN A 49 7.77 4.57 -8.90
CA GLN A 49 7.01 3.52 -9.57
C GLN A 49 7.85 2.26 -9.72
N ILE A 50 7.33 1.13 -9.25
CA ILE A 50 7.95 -0.19 -9.31
C ILE A 50 7.03 -1.19 -10.02
N ARG A 51 7.61 -2.31 -10.42
CA ARG A 51 6.86 -3.46 -10.95
C ARG A 51 6.34 -4.30 -9.79
N LEU A 52 5.06 -4.64 -9.83
CA LEU A 52 4.43 -5.56 -8.89
C LEU A 52 4.06 -6.86 -9.62
N ASP A 53 4.46 -8.00 -9.07
CA ASP A 53 4.19 -9.31 -9.68
C ASP A 53 2.75 -9.77 -9.46
N ALA A 54 2.31 -9.78 -8.21
CA ALA A 54 0.96 -10.14 -7.81
C ALA A 54 0.66 -9.62 -6.40
N VAL A 55 -0.59 -9.28 -6.13
CA VAL A 55 -1.11 -9.12 -4.77
C VAL A 55 -1.78 -10.43 -4.39
N LYS A 56 -1.48 -11.00 -3.23
CA LYS A 56 -2.09 -12.25 -2.75
C LYS A 56 -2.69 -12.05 -1.38
N VAL A 57 -3.91 -12.52 -1.19
CA VAL A 57 -4.69 -12.36 0.05
C VAL A 57 -5.05 -13.74 0.57
N GLN A 58 -4.56 -14.06 1.76
CA GLN A 58 -4.79 -15.35 2.44
C GLN A 58 -4.50 -16.59 1.56
N GLY A 59 -3.64 -16.46 0.55
CA GLY A 59 -3.34 -17.52 -0.42
C GLY A 59 -4.50 -17.91 -1.36
N ALA A 60 -5.69 -17.31 -1.20
CA ALA A 60 -6.91 -17.68 -1.92
C ALA A 60 -7.28 -16.69 -3.02
N LEU A 61 -7.09 -15.39 -2.78
CA LEU A 61 -7.37 -14.34 -3.75
C LEU A 61 -6.05 -13.78 -4.29
N SER A 62 -6.00 -13.51 -5.59
CA SER A 62 -4.85 -12.84 -6.20
C SER A 62 -5.31 -11.77 -7.18
N PHE A 63 -4.60 -10.64 -7.18
CA PHE A 63 -4.76 -9.53 -8.13
C PHE A 63 -3.45 -9.30 -8.85
N CYS A 64 -3.45 -8.40 -9.85
CA CYS A 64 -2.26 -8.04 -10.61
C CYS A 64 -1.63 -9.22 -11.41
N TYR A 65 -2.28 -10.39 -11.44
CA TYR A 65 -1.82 -11.60 -12.14
C TYR A 65 -2.20 -11.67 -13.62
N ARG A 66 -3.12 -10.81 -14.09
CA ARG A 66 -3.69 -10.90 -15.45
C ARG A 66 -2.74 -10.49 -16.56
N SER A 67 -1.62 -9.86 -16.21
CA SER A 67 -0.55 -9.49 -17.12
C SER A 67 0.66 -10.38 -16.85
N THR A 68 1.20 -11.02 -17.89
CA THR A 68 2.46 -11.78 -17.79
C THR A 68 3.66 -10.91 -17.39
N LYS A 69 3.50 -9.58 -17.44
CA LYS A 69 4.51 -8.60 -17.01
C LYS A 69 4.29 -8.08 -15.59
N GLY A 70 3.23 -8.53 -14.90
CA GLY A 70 2.74 -7.92 -13.67
C GLY A 70 2.04 -6.59 -13.93
N CYS A 71 1.80 -5.84 -12.87
CA CYS A 71 1.22 -4.48 -12.89
C CYS A 71 2.23 -3.45 -12.34
N GLN A 72 1.80 -2.19 -12.25
CA GLN A 72 2.62 -1.11 -11.71
C GLN A 72 2.12 -0.72 -10.32
N ALA A 73 3.05 -0.34 -9.45
CA ALA A 73 2.74 0.24 -8.15
C ALA A 73 3.58 1.49 -7.92
N ILE A 74 3.05 2.48 -7.20
CA ILE A 74 3.78 3.67 -6.74
C ILE A 74 3.96 3.55 -5.24
N VAL A 75 5.19 3.68 -4.75
CA VAL A 75 5.48 3.79 -3.31
C VAL A 75 5.29 5.24 -2.89
N ASP A 76 4.25 5.54 -2.11
CA ASP A 76 3.84 6.90 -1.78
C ASP A 76 3.54 7.09 -0.29
N THR A 77 4.52 7.61 0.43
CA THR A 77 4.39 7.96 1.85
C THR A 77 3.40 9.11 2.12
N GLY A 78 2.96 9.81 1.06
CA GLY A 78 1.96 10.87 1.14
C GLY A 78 0.51 10.36 1.08
N THR A 79 0.31 9.07 0.81
CA THR A 79 -1.01 8.46 0.77
C THR A 79 -1.24 7.61 2.03
N SER A 80 -2.35 7.85 2.73
CA SER A 80 -2.66 7.15 3.98
C SER A 80 -3.07 5.67 3.79
N LEU A 81 -3.65 5.33 2.63
CA LEU A 81 -4.30 4.04 2.35
C LEU A 81 -3.71 3.39 1.09
N ILE A 82 -3.65 2.05 1.03
CA ILE A 82 -3.22 1.33 -0.16
C ILE A 82 -4.26 1.54 -1.27
N GLY A 83 -3.86 2.22 -2.34
CA GLY A 83 -4.72 2.44 -3.51
C GLY A 83 -4.69 1.26 -4.47
N GLY A 84 -5.83 0.89 -5.03
CA GLY A 84 -5.88 -0.10 -6.11
C GLY A 84 -7.06 0.09 -7.06
N PRO A 85 -7.09 -0.66 -8.18
CA PRO A 85 -8.18 -0.60 -9.15
C PRO A 85 -9.53 -0.89 -8.47
N ALA A 86 -10.56 -0.11 -8.77
CA ALA A 86 -11.82 -0.16 -8.00
C ALA A 86 -12.44 -1.56 -7.93
N ARG A 87 -12.37 -2.31 -9.04
CA ARG A 87 -12.87 -3.69 -9.10
C ARG A 87 -12.09 -4.65 -8.20
N ASP A 88 -10.77 -4.48 -8.11
CA ASP A 88 -9.91 -5.36 -7.33
C ASP A 88 -10.12 -5.07 -5.83
N VAL A 89 -10.22 -3.80 -5.45
CA VAL A 89 -10.50 -3.38 -4.07
C VAL A 89 -11.88 -3.84 -3.61
N LEU A 90 -12.91 -3.74 -4.47
CA LEU A 90 -14.25 -4.23 -4.14
C LEU A 90 -14.26 -5.75 -3.88
N LEU A 91 -13.57 -6.53 -4.74
CA LEU A 91 -13.45 -7.98 -4.56
C LEU A 91 -12.68 -8.34 -3.29
N LEU A 92 -11.63 -7.58 -2.96
CA LEU A 92 -10.88 -7.73 -1.72
C LEU A 92 -11.79 -7.53 -0.52
N GLN A 93 -12.54 -6.41 -0.48
CA GLN A 93 -13.44 -6.06 0.61
C GLN A 93 -14.52 -7.14 0.81
N GLN A 94 -15.15 -7.59 -0.27
CA GLN A 94 -16.13 -8.68 -0.22
C GLN A 94 -15.51 -9.98 0.30
N PHE A 95 -14.30 -10.32 -0.14
CA PHE A 95 -13.62 -11.56 0.27
C PHE A 95 -13.30 -11.58 1.78
N ILE A 96 -12.91 -10.43 2.34
CA ILE A 96 -12.59 -10.33 3.77
C ILE A 96 -13.82 -10.05 4.65
N GLY A 97 -15.02 -9.90 4.05
CA GLY A 97 -16.26 -9.62 4.78
C GLY A 97 -16.39 -8.19 5.28
N ALA A 98 -15.70 -7.24 4.63
CA ALA A 98 -15.85 -5.82 4.91
C ALA A 98 -17.24 -5.32 4.45
N THR A 99 -17.88 -4.50 5.29
CA THR A 99 -19.18 -3.90 4.99
C THR A 99 -19.08 -2.39 4.82
N PRO A 100 -19.60 -1.84 3.70
CA PRO A 100 -19.51 -0.42 3.41
C PRO A 100 -20.36 0.39 4.37
N THR A 101 -19.81 1.50 4.84
CA THR A 101 -20.50 2.49 5.65
C THR A 101 -20.99 3.64 4.77
N ALA A 102 -21.93 4.43 5.28
CA ALA A 102 -22.45 5.62 4.59
C ALA A 102 -21.39 6.70 4.32
N VAL A 103 -20.21 6.61 4.94
CA VAL A 103 -19.10 7.58 4.83
C VAL A 103 -18.00 7.08 3.87
N GLY A 104 -18.17 5.91 3.26
CA GLY A 104 -17.14 5.30 2.39
C GLY A 104 -16.04 4.58 3.16
N GLU A 105 -16.20 4.40 4.46
CA GLU A 105 -15.34 3.55 5.31
C GLU A 105 -15.90 2.13 5.39
N GLU A 106 -15.09 1.15 5.76
CA GLU A 106 -15.47 -0.25 5.82
C GLU A 106 -15.37 -0.78 7.25
N THR A 107 -16.34 -1.59 7.67
CA THR A 107 -16.37 -2.21 9.01
C THR A 107 -16.28 -3.73 8.91
N LEU A 108 -15.73 -4.38 9.94
CA LEU A 108 -15.69 -5.84 10.07
C LEU A 108 -16.09 -6.22 11.49
N ASN A 109 -17.04 -7.14 11.63
CA ASN A 109 -17.54 -7.63 12.93
C ASN A 109 -18.01 -6.50 13.88
N ASN A 110 -18.69 -5.48 13.34
CA ASN A 110 -19.26 -4.36 14.11
C ASN A 110 -18.23 -3.55 14.92
N LYS A 111 -16.94 -3.72 14.62
CA LYS A 111 -15.85 -2.87 15.06
C LYS A 111 -15.42 -2.07 13.83
N GLU A 112 -15.16 -0.78 14.04
CA GLU A 112 -14.36 0.02 13.13
C GLU A 112 -12.93 -0.52 13.20
N ILE A 113 -12.72 -1.65 12.55
CA ILE A 113 -11.39 -2.08 12.15
C ILE A 113 -11.13 -1.20 10.95
N CYS A 114 -10.15 -0.30 11.04
CA CYS A 114 -9.75 0.54 9.92
C CYS A 114 -9.28 -0.33 8.75
N PHE A 115 -10.23 -0.88 7.98
CA PHE A 115 -10.01 -1.45 6.66
C PHE A 115 -9.85 -0.35 5.61
N SER A 116 -9.79 0.91 6.07
CA SER A 116 -9.13 2.03 5.41
C SER A 116 -7.69 1.73 5.00
N GLY A 117 -7.14 0.53 5.20
CA GLY A 117 -5.93 0.11 4.51
C GLY A 117 -6.07 0.04 2.99
N PHE A 118 -7.28 -0.03 2.39
CA PHE A 118 -7.44 -0.10 0.93
C PHE A 118 -8.49 0.88 0.37
N GLN A 119 -8.14 1.63 -0.67
CA GLN A 119 -9.02 2.57 -1.37
C GLN A 119 -9.09 2.29 -2.87
N SER A 120 -10.29 2.38 -3.43
CA SER A 120 -10.50 2.32 -4.87
C SER A 120 -9.99 3.60 -5.53
N ILE A 121 -8.94 3.48 -6.34
CA ILE A 121 -8.41 4.58 -7.15
C ILE A 121 -8.12 4.08 -8.56
N ASP A 122 -8.91 4.55 -9.52
CA ASP A 122 -8.72 4.21 -10.93
C ASP A 122 -7.72 5.18 -11.55
N ILE A 123 -6.43 4.86 -11.41
CA ILE A 123 -5.35 5.63 -12.05
C ILE A 123 -5.02 5.02 -13.42
N PRO A 124 -5.29 5.73 -14.53
CA PRO A 124 -4.84 5.30 -15.84
C PRO A 124 -3.33 5.57 -15.98
N SER A 125 -2.53 4.51 -16.05
CA SER A 125 -1.11 4.60 -16.45
C SER A 125 -0.93 4.12 -17.89
N PRO A 126 0.11 4.59 -18.61
CA PRO A 126 0.45 4.08 -19.95
C PRO A 126 0.66 2.55 -20.02
N ALA A 127 0.81 1.86 -18.87
CA ALA A 127 0.97 0.41 -18.79
C ALA A 127 -0.23 -0.35 -18.17
N GLY A 128 -1.35 0.31 -17.88
CA GLY A 128 -2.54 -0.29 -17.25
C GLY A 128 -2.83 0.23 -15.85
N SER A 129 -3.65 -0.48 -15.08
CA SER A 129 -4.07 -0.04 -13.73
C SER A 129 -2.91 -0.07 -12.73
N VAL A 130 -2.90 0.90 -11.80
CA VAL A 130 -1.80 1.14 -10.85
C VAL A 130 -2.26 0.94 -9.42
N TRP A 131 -1.41 0.34 -8.60
CA TRP A 131 -1.55 0.32 -7.13
C TRP A 131 -0.76 1.46 -6.49
N ILE A 132 -1.23 2.02 -5.39
CA ILE A 132 -0.46 2.93 -4.54
C ILE A 132 -0.19 2.18 -3.24
N VAL A 133 1.08 2.10 -2.84
CA VAL A 133 1.53 1.36 -1.66
C VAL A 133 2.30 2.25 -0.70
#